data_AF-A0A3Q0NDT3-F1
#
_entry.id   AF-A0A3Q0NDT3-F1
#
_cell.length_a   1.000
_cell.length_b   1.000
_cell.length_c   1.000
_cell.angle_alpha   90.00
_cell.angle_beta   90.00
_cell.angle_gamma   90.00
#
_symmetry.space_group_name_H-M   'P 1'
#
loop_
_entity.id
_entity.type
_entity.pdbx_description
1 polymer ?
#
loop_
_entity_poly.entity_id
_entity_poly.type
_entity_poly.pdbx_seq_one_letter_code
_entity_poly.pdbx_strand_id
1 'polypeptide(L)'
;MRSVIQLASVNDYVGYMVYMNKKDYKWADGTPLLPISLARYYKYGHGTYVREFHESKEIRWVPNKYAELTPGTELIPYIEKTNYFDTYEPIKCDLPSEKESRVIKQEAFDALVKPQHRMNDEISQPSHYTSGGIEPIEFIQSHNMNFEKGNVIKYVTRAGKKEGQTEVKDLKKARQYLDFLIGKLEEKEK
;
A
#
# COMPACT_ATOMS: atom_id res chain seq x y z
N MET A 1 -15.98 -0.71 -28.77
CA MET A 1 -16.24 0.70 -28.44
C MET A 1 -15.19 1.15 -27.44
N ARG A 2 -14.62 2.36 -27.56
CA ARG A 2 -13.61 2.84 -26.60
C ARG A 2 -14.36 3.57 -25.48
N SER A 3 -14.56 2.93 -24.34
CA SER A 3 -15.18 3.55 -23.17
C SER A 3 -14.10 4.02 -22.19
N VAL A 4 -14.30 5.20 -21.62
CA VAL A 4 -13.47 5.78 -20.56
C VAL A 4 -14.37 6.06 -19.36
N ILE A 5 -13.91 5.68 -18.18
CA ILE A 5 -14.65 5.83 -16.93
C ILE A 5 -14.13 7.04 -16.18
N GLN A 6 -15.04 7.90 -15.72
CA GLN A 6 -14.72 9.08 -14.92
C GLN A 6 -14.99 8.82 -13.44
N LEU A 7 -13.98 9.05 -12.60
CA LEU A 7 -14.04 8.94 -11.15
C LEU A 7 -14.04 10.37 -10.57
N ALA A 8 -15.24 10.93 -10.40
CA ALA A 8 -15.43 12.34 -10.09
C ALA A 8 -15.13 12.69 -8.63
N SER A 9 -15.35 11.75 -7.71
CA SER A 9 -15.11 11.95 -6.27
C SER A 9 -14.14 10.94 -5.68
N VAL A 10 -13.70 11.23 -4.44
CA VAL A 10 -12.89 10.32 -3.63
C VAL A 10 -13.63 8.99 -3.45
N ASN A 11 -14.95 9.05 -3.23
CA ASN A 11 -15.79 7.88 -3.02
C ASN A 11 -15.85 7.00 -4.27
N ASP A 12 -16.01 7.63 -5.44
CA ASP A 12 -16.00 6.95 -6.74
C ASP A 12 -14.66 6.27 -6.98
N TYR A 13 -13.55 6.95 -6.65
CA TYR A 13 -12.22 6.37 -6.77
C TYR A 13 -12.03 5.13 -5.90
N VAL A 14 -12.39 5.22 -4.62
CA VAL A 14 -12.23 4.10 -3.67
C VAL A 14 -13.14 2.94 -4.05
N GLY A 15 -14.42 3.22 -4.29
CA GLY A 15 -15.41 2.23 -4.70
C GLY A 15 -14.95 1.46 -5.92
N TYR A 16 -14.46 2.19 -6.92
CA TYR A 16 -13.96 1.61 -8.16
C TYR A 16 -12.72 0.72 -7.94
N MET A 17 -11.73 1.16 -7.13
CA MET A 17 -10.56 0.34 -6.83
C MET A 17 -10.94 -0.97 -6.13
N VAL A 18 -11.81 -0.89 -5.12
CA VAL A 18 -12.28 -2.06 -4.37
C VAL A 18 -13.06 -3.02 -5.29
N TYR A 19 -13.95 -2.48 -6.11
CA TYR A 19 -14.74 -3.27 -7.06
C TYR A 19 -13.87 -3.99 -8.08
N MET A 20 -12.89 -3.30 -8.67
CA MET A 20 -12.00 -3.87 -9.67
C MET A 20 -11.03 -4.89 -9.05
N ASN A 21 -10.56 -4.65 -7.84
CA ASN A 21 -9.74 -5.61 -7.10
C ASN A 21 -10.50 -6.93 -6.83
N LYS A 22 -11.80 -6.86 -6.47
CA LYS A 22 -12.65 -8.05 -6.32
C LYS A 22 -12.85 -8.84 -7.62
N LYS A 23 -12.64 -8.21 -8.79
CA LYS A 23 -12.74 -8.83 -10.11
C LYS A 23 -11.39 -9.33 -10.66
N ASP A 24 -10.36 -9.34 -9.82
CA ASP A 24 -8.98 -9.69 -10.16
C ASP A 24 -8.37 -8.78 -11.24
N TYR A 25 -8.77 -7.51 -11.28
CA TYR A 25 -8.09 -6.53 -12.13
C TYR A 25 -6.83 -6.00 -11.43
N LYS A 26 -5.90 -5.46 -12.22
CA LYS A 26 -4.68 -4.81 -11.74
C LYS A 26 -4.38 -3.54 -12.53
N TRP A 27 -3.57 -2.64 -11.99
CA TRP A 27 -3.00 -1.58 -12.83
C TRP A 27 -2.01 -2.18 -13.83
N ALA A 28 -1.99 -1.67 -15.05
CA ALA A 28 -1.04 -2.12 -16.07
C ALA A 28 0.44 -1.84 -15.71
N ASP A 29 0.70 -0.88 -14.81
CA ASP A 29 2.04 -0.57 -14.30
C ASP A 29 2.48 -1.53 -13.17
N GLY A 30 1.65 -2.50 -12.80
CA GLY A 30 1.92 -3.46 -11.73
C GLY A 30 1.60 -2.93 -10.33
N THR A 31 1.12 -1.69 -10.19
CA THR A 31 0.68 -1.15 -8.90
C THR A 31 -0.57 -1.91 -8.43
N PRO A 32 -0.66 -2.28 -7.15
CA PRO A 32 -1.87 -2.89 -6.61
C PRO A 32 -3.04 -1.89 -6.66
N LEU A 33 -4.27 -2.39 -6.84
CA LEU A 33 -5.51 -1.58 -6.83
C LEU A 33 -5.88 -1.14 -5.41
N LEU A 34 -4.99 -0.37 -4.80
CA LEU A 34 -5.18 0.17 -3.46
C LEU A 34 -5.50 1.67 -3.54
N PRO A 35 -6.38 2.17 -2.67
CA PRO A 35 -6.55 3.60 -2.48
C PRO A 35 -5.21 4.27 -2.12
N ILE A 36 -4.94 5.45 -2.69
CA ILE A 36 -3.83 6.34 -2.34
C ILE A 36 -4.29 7.38 -1.31
N SER A 37 -3.42 7.97 -0.46
CA SER A 37 -3.83 8.90 0.63
C SER A 37 -4.64 10.12 0.16
N LEU A 38 -5.45 10.72 1.04
CA LEU A 38 -6.43 11.72 0.61
C LEU A 38 -5.72 12.94 -0.01
N ALA A 39 -4.62 13.35 0.62
CA ALA A 39 -3.74 14.40 0.10
C ALA A 39 -3.18 14.05 -1.29
N ARG A 40 -2.83 12.77 -1.52
CA ARG A 40 -2.33 12.29 -2.81
C ARG A 40 -3.45 12.21 -3.84
N TYR A 41 -4.65 11.82 -3.45
CA TYR A 41 -5.84 11.88 -4.32
C TYR A 41 -6.11 13.31 -4.78
N TYR A 42 -6.18 14.29 -3.88
CA TYR A 42 -6.40 15.68 -4.30
C TYR A 42 -5.30 16.22 -5.21
N LYS A 43 -4.06 15.77 -5.02
CA LYS A 43 -2.92 16.20 -5.84
C LYS A 43 -2.86 15.53 -7.22
N TYR A 44 -3.23 14.26 -7.33
CA TYR A 44 -2.95 13.45 -8.53
C TYR A 44 -4.15 12.67 -9.08
N GLY A 45 -5.16 12.39 -8.26
CA GLY A 45 -6.28 11.51 -8.58
C GLY A 45 -7.65 12.21 -8.66
N HIS A 46 -7.72 13.52 -8.39
CA HIS A 46 -8.97 14.26 -8.46
C HIS A 46 -9.50 14.32 -9.89
N GLY A 47 -10.72 13.83 -10.11
CA GLY A 47 -11.30 13.75 -11.46
C GLY A 47 -10.54 12.82 -12.38
N THR A 48 -10.13 11.65 -11.87
CA THR A 48 -9.39 10.64 -12.62
C THR A 48 -10.21 10.05 -13.76
N TYR A 49 -9.57 9.76 -14.89
CA TYR A 49 -10.12 8.96 -15.96
C TYR A 49 -9.37 7.64 -16.08
N VAL A 50 -10.11 6.53 -16.18
CA VAL A 50 -9.56 5.18 -16.30
C VAL A 50 -10.14 4.44 -17.50
N ARG A 51 -9.35 3.55 -18.07
CA ARG A 51 -9.79 2.64 -19.13
C ARG A 51 -9.56 1.20 -18.72
N GLU A 52 -10.57 0.37 -18.94
CA GLU A 52 -10.57 -1.07 -18.69
C GLU A 52 -10.10 -1.84 -19.93
N PHE A 53 -9.27 -2.86 -19.69
CA PHE A 53 -8.84 -3.84 -20.69
C PHE A 53 -9.26 -5.22 -20.22
N HIS A 54 -10.39 -5.71 -20.74
CA HIS A 54 -11.00 -6.96 -20.28
C HIS A 54 -10.17 -8.20 -20.60
N GLU A 55 -9.45 -8.22 -21.73
CA GLU A 55 -8.61 -9.36 -22.15
C GLU A 55 -7.42 -9.59 -21.20
N SER A 56 -6.75 -8.52 -20.76
CA SER A 56 -5.60 -8.59 -19.86
C SER A 56 -5.95 -8.42 -18.38
N LYS A 57 -7.22 -8.15 -18.05
CA LYS A 57 -7.69 -7.74 -16.72
C LYS A 57 -6.89 -6.56 -16.15
N GLU A 58 -6.65 -5.55 -16.99
CA GLU A 58 -5.86 -4.37 -16.61
C GLU A 58 -6.69 -3.09 -16.66
N ILE A 59 -6.35 -2.15 -15.78
CA ILE A 59 -6.79 -0.76 -15.90
C ILE A 59 -5.61 0.16 -16.16
N ARG A 60 -5.86 1.23 -16.93
CA ARG A 60 -4.86 2.26 -17.26
C ARG A 60 -5.39 3.65 -16.96
N TRP A 61 -4.47 4.50 -16.51
CA TRP A 61 -4.68 5.92 -16.39
C TRP A 61 -4.85 6.55 -17.76
N VAL A 62 -5.82 7.44 -17.84
CA VAL A 62 -6.12 8.20 -19.04
C VAL A 62 -6.11 9.69 -18.67
N PRO A 63 -5.41 10.55 -19.41
CA PRO A 63 -5.42 11.99 -19.12
C PRO A 63 -6.79 12.59 -19.45
N ASN A 64 -7.18 13.66 -18.75
CA ASN A 64 -8.48 14.32 -18.92
C ASN A 64 -8.79 14.70 -20.39
N LYS A 65 -7.76 15.10 -21.14
CA LYS A 65 -7.87 15.50 -22.55
C LYS A 65 -8.12 14.32 -23.51
N TYR A 66 -8.11 13.08 -23.04
CA TYR A 66 -8.20 11.91 -23.91
C TYR A 66 -9.54 11.80 -24.65
N ALA A 67 -10.65 12.15 -23.98
CA ALA A 67 -11.97 12.17 -24.59
C ALA A 67 -12.06 13.21 -25.72
N GLU A 68 -11.42 14.37 -25.54
CA GLU A 68 -11.33 15.43 -26.55
C GLU A 68 -10.42 15.03 -27.72
N LEU A 69 -9.31 14.35 -27.43
CA LEU A 69 -8.29 13.94 -28.40
C LEU A 69 -8.67 12.68 -29.21
N THR A 70 -9.69 11.93 -28.77
CA THR A 70 -10.08 10.66 -29.39
C THR A 70 -11.59 10.65 -29.70
N PRO A 71 -12.00 11.19 -30.86
CA PRO A 71 -13.40 11.21 -31.29
C PRO A 71 -14.03 9.80 -31.28
N GLY A 72 -15.26 9.67 -30.80
CA GLY A 72 -15.97 8.39 -30.67
C GLY A 72 -15.65 7.61 -29.39
N THR A 73 -14.95 8.23 -28.43
CA THR A 73 -14.79 7.69 -27.08
C THR A 73 -16.02 8.01 -26.24
N GLU A 74 -16.62 7.00 -25.63
CA GLU A 74 -17.76 7.15 -24.73
C GLU A 74 -17.26 7.43 -23.31
N LEU A 75 -17.74 8.52 -22.70
CA LEU A 75 -17.41 8.89 -21.33
C LEU A 75 -18.50 8.40 -20.37
N ILE A 76 -18.13 7.50 -19.47
CA ILE A 76 -19.03 6.86 -18.52
C ILE A 76 -18.70 7.35 -17.11
N PRO A 77 -19.55 8.17 -16.47
CA PRO A 77 -19.35 8.53 -15.07
C PRO A 77 -19.59 7.31 -14.16
N TYR A 78 -18.67 7.10 -13.22
CA TYR A 78 -18.83 6.12 -12.16
C TYR A 78 -19.37 6.81 -10.91
N ILE A 79 -20.43 6.25 -10.35
CA ILE A 79 -21.04 6.74 -9.11
C ILE A 79 -21.04 5.59 -8.11
N GLU A 80 -20.26 5.74 -7.05
CA GLU A 80 -20.26 4.78 -5.96
C GLU A 80 -21.48 5.01 -5.05
N LYS A 81 -22.44 4.09 -5.09
CA LYS A 81 -23.55 4.04 -4.14
C LYS A 81 -23.08 3.27 -2.90
N THR A 82 -22.60 3.98 -1.89
CA THR A 82 -22.19 3.35 -0.62
C THR A 82 -23.34 2.53 -0.03
N ASN A 83 -23.17 1.22 0.13
CA ASN A 83 -23.86 0.50 1.18
C ASN A 83 -22.86 -0.41 1.89
N TYR A 84 -22.60 -0.08 3.15
CA TYR A 84 -21.77 -0.83 4.11
C TYR A 84 -22.46 -2.15 4.55
N PHE A 85 -23.26 -2.74 3.67
CA PHE A 85 -24.02 -3.97 3.85
C PHE A 85 -24.09 -4.71 2.50
N ASP A 86 -23.11 -5.60 2.31
CA ASP A 86 -23.11 -6.84 1.51
C ASP A 86 -23.60 -6.91 0.06
N THR A 87 -23.94 -5.82 -0.64
CA THR A 87 -24.20 -5.87 -2.10
C THR A 87 -23.44 -4.80 -2.87
N TYR A 88 -22.37 -5.23 -3.57
CA TYR A 88 -21.55 -4.40 -4.46
C TYR A 88 -22.06 -4.51 -5.90
N GLU A 89 -23.02 -3.69 -6.30
CA GLU A 89 -23.39 -3.54 -7.71
C GLU A 89 -23.17 -2.09 -8.15
N PRO A 90 -22.07 -1.79 -8.85
CA PRO A 90 -21.84 -0.46 -9.38
C PRO A 90 -22.80 -0.18 -10.53
N ILE A 91 -23.36 1.02 -10.55
CA ILE A 91 -24.24 1.47 -11.64
C ILE A 91 -23.40 2.31 -12.59
N LYS A 92 -23.16 1.80 -13.79
CA LYS A 92 -22.66 2.62 -14.92
C LYS A 92 -23.84 3.52 -15.32
N CYS A 93 -23.82 4.78 -14.93
CA CYS A 93 -24.88 5.73 -15.27
C CYS A 93 -24.51 6.50 -16.54
N ASP A 94 -25.46 6.64 -17.46
CA ASP A 94 -25.39 7.69 -18.46
C ASP A 94 -25.64 9.03 -17.74
N LEU A 95 -24.64 9.91 -17.69
CA LEU A 95 -24.62 11.30 -17.19
C LEU A 95 -25.50 11.64 -15.96
N PRO A 96 -24.93 12.10 -14.82
CA PRO A 96 -25.67 12.17 -13.56
C PRO A 96 -26.78 13.24 -13.56
N SER A 97 -28.02 12.81 -13.34
CA SER A 97 -28.99 13.60 -12.56
C SER A 97 -28.53 13.62 -11.10
N GLU A 98 -28.61 14.79 -10.47
CA GLU A 98 -28.03 15.16 -9.18
C GLU A 98 -27.97 14.12 -8.04
N LYS A 99 -26.86 14.26 -7.28
CA LYS A 99 -26.69 14.05 -5.82
C LYS A 99 -26.93 12.65 -5.26
N GLU A 100 -25.84 12.04 -4.80
CA GLU A 100 -25.63 11.66 -3.39
C GLU A 100 -24.24 10.99 -3.22
N SER A 101 -23.15 11.75 -3.42
CA SER A 101 -21.83 11.29 -2.97
C SER A 101 -21.66 11.64 -1.49
N ARG A 102 -21.68 10.64 -0.60
CA ARG A 102 -21.34 10.85 0.81
C ARG A 102 -19.83 11.11 0.91
N VAL A 103 -19.45 12.24 1.49
CA VAL A 103 -18.04 12.64 1.66
C VAL A 103 -17.37 11.68 2.65
N ILE A 104 -16.39 10.91 2.19
CA ILE A 104 -15.53 10.12 3.09
C ILE A 104 -14.67 11.12 3.88
N LYS A 105 -14.75 11.07 5.21
CA LYS A 105 -13.87 11.86 6.09
C LYS A 105 -12.42 11.42 5.91
N GLN A 106 -11.49 12.37 5.97
CA GLN A 106 -10.06 12.12 5.80
C GLN A 106 -9.53 10.96 6.63
N GLU A 107 -9.90 10.90 7.91
CA GLU A 107 -9.46 9.84 8.83
C GLU A 107 -9.88 8.43 8.36
N ALA A 108 -11.12 8.28 7.87
CA ALA A 108 -11.64 7.00 7.38
C ALA A 108 -10.96 6.58 6.08
N PHE A 109 -10.70 7.55 5.20
CA PHE A 109 -9.99 7.31 3.96
C PHE A 109 -8.52 6.93 4.21
N ASP A 110 -7.83 7.65 5.08
CA ASP A 110 -6.44 7.35 5.45
C ASP A 110 -6.33 6.00 6.19
N ALA A 111 -7.36 5.59 6.94
CA ALA A 111 -7.44 4.25 7.54
C ALA A 111 -7.62 3.11 6.53
N LEU A 112 -8.26 3.36 5.39
CA LEU A 112 -8.41 2.41 4.27
C LEU A 112 -7.14 2.30 3.41
N VAL A 113 -6.45 3.43 3.24
CA VAL A 113 -5.19 3.53 2.48
C VAL A 113 -4.03 2.90 3.24
N LYS A 114 -4.02 3.02 4.58
CA LYS A 114 -3.05 2.30 5.41
C LYS A 114 -3.29 0.81 5.23
N PRO A 115 -2.32 0.06 4.65
CA PRO A 115 -2.51 -1.36 4.41
C PRO A 115 -2.69 -2.06 5.75
N GLN A 116 -3.91 -2.46 6.07
CA GLN A 116 -4.16 -3.43 7.12
C GLN A 116 -3.74 -4.79 6.54
N HIS A 117 -2.67 -5.36 7.10
CA HIS A 117 -2.04 -6.62 6.70
C HIS A 117 -1.48 -6.68 5.26
N ARG A 118 -0.19 -6.35 5.15
CA ARG A 118 0.68 -7.14 4.28
C ARG A 118 0.64 -8.58 4.80
N MET A 119 0.15 -9.51 3.98
CA MET A 119 0.26 -10.93 4.27
C MET A 119 1.73 -11.28 4.54
N ASN A 120 1.95 -12.10 5.57
CA ASN A 120 3.25 -12.59 6.02
C ASN A 120 4.00 -13.30 4.89
N ASP A 121 4.80 -12.58 4.12
CA ASP A 121 5.92 -13.19 3.43
C ASP A 121 7.01 -13.44 4.47
N GLU A 122 7.12 -14.67 4.96
CA GLU A 122 8.17 -15.08 5.92
C GLU A 122 9.60 -14.77 5.43
N ILE A 123 9.76 -14.58 4.12
CA ILE A 123 11.03 -14.32 3.45
C ILE A 123 11.28 -12.82 3.25
N SER A 124 10.29 -12.08 2.73
CA SER A 124 10.48 -10.67 2.36
C SER A 124 10.16 -9.72 3.52
N GLN A 125 9.25 -10.11 4.43
CA GLN A 125 8.79 -9.30 5.57
C GLN A 125 8.45 -10.16 6.79
N PRO A 126 9.45 -10.69 7.50
CA PRO A 126 9.21 -11.54 8.64
C PRO A 126 8.48 -10.76 9.74
N SER A 127 7.33 -11.27 10.18
CA SER A 127 6.46 -10.67 11.22
C SER A 127 7.19 -10.28 12.51
N HIS A 128 8.31 -10.92 12.79
CA HIS A 128 9.14 -10.69 13.97
C HIS A 128 10.05 -9.45 13.90
N TYR A 129 10.04 -8.70 12.79
CA TYR A 129 10.75 -7.41 12.64
C TYR A 129 9.84 -6.22 12.34
N THR A 130 8.59 -6.43 11.89
CA THR A 130 7.64 -5.40 11.43
C THR A 130 6.85 -4.68 12.53
N SER A 131 7.04 -5.03 13.80
CA SER A 131 6.19 -4.56 14.93
C SER A 131 6.44 -3.11 15.39
N GLY A 132 7.50 -2.44 14.91
CA GLY A 132 7.95 -1.13 15.42
C GLY A 132 7.90 0.03 14.42
N GLY A 133 7.39 -0.16 13.20
CA GLY A 133 7.30 0.88 12.17
C GLY A 133 8.59 1.18 11.39
N ILE A 134 9.74 0.64 11.81
CA ILE A 134 11.02 0.70 11.08
C ILE A 134 11.64 -0.70 11.07
N GLU A 135 12.04 -1.19 9.90
CA GLU A 135 12.74 -2.48 9.79
C GLU A 135 14.18 -2.36 10.32
N PRO A 136 14.71 -3.37 11.05
CA PRO A 136 16.07 -3.29 11.58
C PRO A 136 17.12 -3.05 10.49
N ILE A 137 16.92 -3.59 9.27
CA ILE A 137 17.85 -3.36 8.16
C ILE A 137 17.88 -1.89 7.72
N GLU A 138 16.74 -1.19 7.73
CA GLU A 138 16.65 0.24 7.39
C GLU A 138 17.34 1.09 8.47
N PHE A 139 17.16 0.73 9.74
CA PHE A 139 17.84 1.40 10.85
C PHE A 139 19.38 1.21 10.79
N ILE A 140 19.83 -0.01 10.48
CA ILE A 140 21.25 -0.35 10.35
C ILE A 140 21.90 0.42 9.19
N GLN A 141 21.22 0.49 8.04
CA GLN A 141 21.71 1.21 6.85
C GLN A 141 21.74 2.72 7.07
N SER A 142 20.69 3.31 7.66
CA SER A 142 20.63 4.76 7.93
C SER A 142 21.72 5.26 8.88
N HIS A 143 22.20 4.39 9.78
CA HIS A 143 23.25 4.72 10.75
C HIS A 143 24.63 4.15 10.36
N ASN A 144 24.76 3.61 9.13
CA ASN A 144 25.99 3.00 8.60
C ASN A 144 26.68 2.04 9.60
N MET A 145 25.87 1.19 10.25
CA MET A 145 26.36 0.30 11.29
C MET A 145 27.17 -0.85 10.70
N ASN A 146 28.26 -1.21 11.38
CA ASN A 146 29.03 -2.41 11.02
C ASN A 146 28.25 -3.69 11.36
N PHE A 147 28.77 -4.82 10.86
CA PHE A 147 28.12 -6.12 10.99
C PHE A 147 27.79 -6.50 12.44
N GLU A 148 28.69 -6.22 13.38
CA GLU A 148 28.49 -6.53 14.79
C GLU A 148 27.36 -5.67 15.37
N LYS A 149 27.42 -4.33 15.23
CA LYS A 149 26.38 -3.42 15.70
C LYS A 149 25.01 -3.75 15.09
N GLY A 150 24.98 -4.09 13.81
CA GLY A 150 23.74 -4.48 13.14
C GLY A 150 23.12 -5.76 13.71
N ASN A 151 23.92 -6.78 14.00
CA ASN A 151 23.41 -7.99 14.63
C ASN A 151 22.91 -7.72 16.06
N VAL A 152 23.56 -6.85 16.82
CA VAL A 152 23.07 -6.44 18.15
C VAL A 152 21.66 -5.86 18.05
N ILE A 153 21.45 -4.86 17.19
CA ILE A 153 20.13 -4.24 16.98
C ILE A 153 19.10 -5.27 16.51
N LYS A 154 19.46 -6.13 15.55
CA LYS A 154 18.60 -7.19 15.03
C LYS A 154 18.10 -8.14 16.12
N TYR A 155 18.99 -8.62 17.00
CA TYR A 155 18.60 -9.56 18.05
C TYR A 155 17.86 -8.88 19.20
N VAL A 156 18.22 -7.64 19.57
CA VAL A 156 17.48 -6.88 20.60
C VAL A 156 16.06 -6.59 20.14
N THR A 157 15.88 -6.13 18.90
CA THR A 157 14.54 -5.79 18.36
C THR A 157 13.65 -6.99 18.13
N ARG A 158 14.23 -8.19 17.91
CA ARG A 158 13.53 -9.47 17.71
C ARG A 158 13.17 -10.20 19.00
N ALA A 159 13.86 -9.91 20.10
CA ALA A 159 13.73 -10.66 21.34
C ALA A 159 12.26 -10.77 21.78
N GLY A 160 11.78 -12.00 21.99
CA GLY A 160 10.39 -12.28 22.38
C GLY A 160 9.36 -12.29 21.24
N LYS A 161 9.76 -12.00 20.00
CA LYS A 161 8.85 -11.86 18.84
C LYS A 161 8.89 -13.02 17.85
N LYS A 162 9.93 -13.87 17.92
CA LYS A 162 10.08 -15.02 17.01
C LYS A 162 9.52 -16.29 17.65
N GLU A 163 8.54 -16.91 17.00
CA GLU A 163 8.00 -18.21 17.42
C GLU A 163 9.09 -19.28 17.53
N GLY A 164 9.06 -20.06 18.62
CA GLY A 164 10.06 -21.09 18.92
C GLY A 164 11.44 -20.59 19.41
N GLN A 165 11.64 -19.28 19.52
CA GLN A 165 12.84 -18.66 20.13
C GLN A 165 12.46 -17.96 21.44
N THR A 166 13.23 -18.21 22.50
CA THR A 166 13.04 -17.50 23.77
C THR A 166 13.72 -16.13 23.69
N GLU A 167 13.11 -15.13 24.32
CA GLU A 167 13.68 -13.79 24.47
C GLU A 167 15.12 -13.83 25.00
N VAL A 168 15.36 -14.65 26.01
CA VAL A 168 16.69 -14.87 26.61
C VAL A 168 17.72 -15.37 25.59
N LYS A 169 17.33 -16.24 24.63
CA LYS A 169 18.26 -16.72 23.59
C LYS A 169 18.68 -15.59 22.65
N ASP A 170 17.75 -14.72 22.26
CA ASP A 170 18.05 -13.57 21.40
C ASP A 170 18.92 -12.54 22.14
N LEU A 171 18.62 -12.24 23.41
CA LEU A 171 19.46 -11.35 24.22
C LEU A 171 20.87 -11.90 24.43
N LYS A 172 21.04 -13.22 24.61
CA LYS A 172 22.37 -13.86 24.67
C LYS A 172 23.14 -13.72 23.37
N LYS A 173 22.47 -13.81 22.21
CA LYS A 173 23.11 -13.57 20.91
C LYS A 173 23.53 -12.12 20.75
N ALA A 174 22.68 -11.17 21.13
CA ALA A 174 23.02 -9.75 21.11
C ALA A 174 24.28 -9.48 21.96
N ARG A 175 24.35 -10.03 23.17
CA ARG A 175 25.53 -9.93 24.05
C ARG A 175 26.79 -10.48 23.38
N GLN A 176 26.72 -11.67 22.77
CA GLN A 176 27.87 -12.27 22.10
C GLN A 176 28.46 -11.38 20.98
N TYR A 177 27.61 -10.69 20.20
CA TYR A 177 28.08 -9.76 19.18
C TYR A 177 28.70 -8.48 19.76
N LEU A 178 28.20 -8.01 20.92
CA LEU A 178 28.86 -6.93 21.66
C LEU A 178 30.24 -7.37 22.15
N ASP A 179 30.35 -8.56 22.74
CA ASP A 179 31.62 -9.09 23.24
C ASP A 179 32.66 -9.20 22.10
N PHE A 180 32.25 -9.68 20.91
CA PHE A 180 33.13 -9.71 19.73
C PHE A 180 33.58 -8.32 19.27
N LEU A 181 32.69 -7.33 19.31
CA LEU A 181 33.03 -5.96 18.92
C LEU A 181 34.00 -5.33 19.92
N ILE A 182 33.77 -5.53 21.22
CA ILE A 182 34.64 -5.05 22.30
C ILE A 182 36.04 -5.67 22.15
N GLY A 183 36.13 -7.00 22.03
CA GLY A 183 37.43 -7.67 21.87
C GLY A 183 38.22 -7.18 20.66
N LYS A 184 37.56 -6.97 19.51
CA LYS A 184 38.20 -6.40 18.31
C LYS A 184 38.74 -4.98 18.50
N LEU A 185 38.09 -4.18 19.35
CA LEU A 185 38.53 -2.81 19.62
C LEU A 185 39.67 -2.81 20.64
N GLU A 186 39.57 -3.61 21.69
CA GLU A 186 40.64 -3.78 22.69
C GLU A 186 41.93 -4.37 22.09
N GLU A 187 41.82 -5.26 21.09
CA GLU A 187 42.98 -5.77 20.35
C GLU A 187 43.64 -4.71 19.46
N LYS A 188 42.88 -3.73 18.95
CA LYS A 188 43.41 -2.63 18.12
C LYS A 188 44.08 -1.53 18.94
N GLU A 189 43.77 -1.43 20.22
CA GLU A 189 44.36 -0.46 21.15
C GLU A 189 45.68 -0.95 21.77
N LYS A 190 46.07 -2.21 21.51
CA LYS A 190 47.36 -2.78 21.87
C LYS A 190 48.40 -2.61 20.77
#